data_AF-A0A8J9SKT4-F1
#
_entry.id   AF-A0A8J9SKT4-F1
#
_cell.length_a   1.000
_cell.length_b   1.000
_cell.length_c   1.000
_cell.angle_alpha   90.00
_cell.angle_beta   90.00
_cell.angle_gamma   90.00
#
_symmetry.space_group_name_H-M   'P 1'
#
loop_
_entity.id
_entity.type
_entity.pdbx_description
1 polymer ?
#
loop_
_entity_poly.entity_id
_entity_poly.type
_entity_poly.pdbx_seq_one_letter_code
_entity_poly.pdbx_strand_id
1 'polypeptide(L)'
;MRGALASAAQQPLHVAARLTGEIMHQAEEVAASDGYPEKEGVSAASTASASSQEAGNSEFSHGFAGAGRGDGCPDEKAAEMAVSFDGNVTSSVPGMSALDGPDISGSGIHTYKHYRGVLLVLWIAEMVALAMLTQEFVLKITDVRPFECAPPIRVPPDGAYRNKSIPLTNVVFGSLCWAALTATILIYIVRKPRRRKLAVLLFTELVVQWINVSFFLVPNINLLARPCDVWFILVPYCAIVRWTCWNIIFLITVIQAHNMKPYWRGEAKGFTEWFASQTSADGFVRKCLGKKGPFKETMGRHDGILGRFEGSVIDAPWTVHDPKLILWHLNPAYQIYKRDECVILNGDVRCKNPNTQVALSVVMMSWSFLYFGLYLFYLLDAVSKLKTLPRQDHKMVNLSLRVRLLVVAFYTLVIPLLWYVRINSCRSYMYTWYGLLPLQVVETAAAVTWSFFAMPSSHMDDDTPALQVCLQEFAWTEDEKAAKIERRNRDGPKGRQLAKEPMFCFEFAMNMLYWSTLVYNYGEVERGLTLDVGMKLFRMEHSELFWEKALDTKLLMAWNNSRKLIAFRGTASLANALADVQVPPLNDNFLEAS
;
A
#
# COMPACT_ATOMS: atom_id res chain seq x y z
N MET A 1 -19.21 11.15 -39.35
CA MET A 1 -18.91 11.99 -38.16
C MET A 1 -19.27 11.32 -36.83
N ARG A 2 -20.53 10.87 -36.58
CA ARG A 2 -20.88 10.07 -35.37
C ARG A 2 -20.00 8.81 -35.17
N GLY A 3 -19.74 8.05 -36.25
CA GLY A 3 -18.84 6.88 -36.19
C GLY A 3 -17.38 7.24 -35.87
N ALA A 4 -16.89 8.36 -36.39
CA ALA A 4 -15.53 8.85 -36.10
C ALA A 4 -15.39 9.37 -34.66
N LEU A 5 -16.43 10.01 -34.11
CA LEU A 5 -16.49 10.42 -32.70
C LEU A 5 -16.59 9.23 -31.74
N ALA A 6 -17.34 8.17 -32.11
CA ALA A 6 -17.39 6.93 -31.34
C ALA A 6 -16.02 6.21 -31.33
N SER A 7 -15.32 6.16 -32.47
CA SER A 7 -13.98 5.60 -32.58
C SER A 7 -12.93 6.42 -31.81
N ALA A 8 -13.01 7.76 -31.85
CA ALA A 8 -12.12 8.65 -31.08
C ALA A 8 -12.36 8.58 -29.56
N ALA A 9 -13.59 8.29 -29.11
CA ALA A 9 -13.89 8.05 -27.70
C ALA A 9 -13.42 6.67 -27.21
N GLN A 10 -13.33 5.68 -28.10
CA GLN A 10 -12.85 4.34 -27.76
C GLN A 10 -11.32 4.29 -27.58
N GLN A 11 -10.54 5.12 -28.26
CA GLN A 11 -9.07 5.11 -28.15
C GLN A 11 -8.55 5.40 -26.73
N PRO A 12 -8.99 6.46 -26.03
CA PRO A 12 -8.61 6.69 -24.63
C PRO A 12 -9.03 5.54 -23.71
N LEU A 13 -10.20 4.95 -23.96
CA LEU A 13 -10.71 3.79 -23.23
C LEU A 13 -9.83 2.55 -23.43
N HIS A 14 -9.34 2.33 -24.65
CA HIS A 14 -8.43 1.23 -24.98
C HIS A 14 -7.03 1.42 -24.37
N VAL A 15 -6.52 2.65 -24.35
CA VAL A 15 -5.24 2.98 -23.72
C VAL A 15 -5.34 2.86 -22.20
N ALA A 16 -6.43 3.35 -21.61
CA ALA A 16 -6.72 3.18 -20.19
C ALA A 16 -6.91 1.69 -19.82
N ALA A 17 -7.64 0.92 -20.62
CA ALA A 17 -7.81 -0.51 -20.41
C ALA A 17 -6.49 -1.28 -20.55
N ARG A 18 -5.60 -0.89 -21.46
CA ARG A 18 -4.26 -1.50 -21.62
C ARG A 18 -3.33 -1.19 -20.45
N LEU A 19 -3.23 0.07 -20.04
CA LEU A 19 -2.47 0.47 -18.85
C LEU A 19 -3.02 -0.21 -17.59
N THR A 20 -4.35 -0.35 -17.49
CA THR A 20 -5.01 -1.10 -16.44
C THR A 20 -4.66 -2.59 -16.47
N GLY A 21 -4.69 -3.22 -17.65
CA GLY A 21 -4.31 -4.62 -17.82
C GLY A 21 -2.86 -4.87 -17.41
N GLU A 22 -1.94 -3.97 -17.74
CA GLU A 22 -0.55 -4.02 -17.29
C GLU A 22 -0.41 -3.82 -15.77
N ILE A 23 -1.26 -2.98 -15.14
CA ILE A 23 -1.28 -2.81 -13.68
C ILE A 23 -1.81 -4.07 -12.98
N MET A 24 -2.90 -4.67 -13.47
CA MET A 24 -3.46 -5.90 -12.90
C MET A 24 -2.54 -7.08 -13.11
N HIS A 25 -1.99 -7.26 -14.32
CA HIS A 25 -1.00 -8.29 -14.60
C HIS A 25 0.23 -8.13 -13.71
N GLN A 26 0.72 -6.91 -13.46
CA GLN A 26 1.85 -6.71 -12.55
C GLN A 26 1.48 -6.86 -11.08
N ALA A 27 0.23 -6.63 -10.67
CA ALA A 27 -0.24 -7.01 -9.35
C ALA A 27 -0.27 -8.54 -9.23
N GLU A 28 -0.71 -9.24 -10.26
CA GLU A 28 -0.66 -10.71 -10.32
C GLU A 28 0.78 -11.23 -10.35
N GLU A 29 1.69 -10.59 -11.08
CA GLU A 29 3.11 -10.95 -11.16
C GLU A 29 3.84 -10.70 -9.82
N VAL A 30 3.48 -9.64 -9.10
CA VAL A 30 3.93 -9.40 -7.72
C VAL A 30 3.34 -10.42 -6.74
N ALA A 31 2.12 -10.91 -7.00
CA ALA A 31 1.53 -11.99 -6.21
C ALA A 31 2.18 -13.34 -6.52
N ALA A 32 2.57 -13.57 -7.78
CA ALA A 32 3.18 -14.80 -8.26
C ALA A 32 4.67 -14.91 -7.89
N SER A 33 5.41 -13.80 -7.81
CA SER A 33 6.83 -13.84 -7.41
C SER A 33 7.05 -14.28 -5.96
N ASP A 34 5.99 -14.30 -5.14
CA ASP A 34 6.03 -14.69 -3.73
C ASP A 34 5.36 -16.07 -3.48
N GLY A 35 5.01 -16.82 -4.54
CA GLY A 35 4.24 -18.07 -4.43
C GLY A 35 5.06 -19.34 -4.13
N TYR A 36 4.85 -19.90 -2.93
CA TYR A 36 4.74 -21.36 -2.75
C TYR A 36 3.30 -21.78 -3.08
N PRO A 37 3.06 -22.99 -3.63
CA PRO A 37 1.72 -23.45 -3.96
C PRO A 37 0.86 -23.67 -2.70
N GLU A 38 -0.35 -23.13 -2.75
CA GLU A 38 -1.41 -23.21 -1.76
C GLU A 38 -1.87 -24.67 -1.59
N LYS A 39 -1.82 -25.22 -0.37
CA LYS A 39 -2.50 -26.48 -0.03
C LYS A 39 -3.84 -26.13 0.61
N GLU A 40 -4.94 -26.33 -0.11
CA GLU A 40 -6.27 -26.28 0.50
C GLU A 40 -6.49 -27.53 1.37
N GLY A 41 -6.73 -27.30 2.66
CA GLY A 41 -7.06 -28.33 3.63
C GLY A 41 -8.53 -28.77 3.52
N VAL A 42 -8.72 -30.08 3.47
CA VAL A 42 -9.99 -30.82 3.45
C VAL A 42 -10.89 -30.43 4.64
N SER A 43 -12.08 -29.91 4.34
CA SER A 43 -13.16 -29.74 5.32
C SER A 43 -13.87 -31.08 5.52
N ALA A 44 -13.79 -31.62 6.74
CA ALA A 44 -14.52 -32.82 7.14
C ALA A 44 -16.02 -32.52 7.30
N ALA A 45 -16.84 -33.23 6.54
CA ALA A 45 -18.29 -33.32 6.70
C ALA A 45 -18.67 -34.56 7.54
N SER A 46 -19.29 -34.36 8.69
CA SER A 46 -20.24 -35.26 9.40
C SER A 46 -20.68 -34.53 10.67
N THR A 47 -21.90 -34.52 11.20
CA THR A 47 -23.18 -35.15 10.90
C THR A 47 -24.24 -34.34 11.66
N ALA A 48 -25.44 -34.18 11.11
CA ALA A 48 -26.59 -33.68 11.83
C ALA A 48 -27.42 -34.85 12.41
N SER A 49 -27.82 -34.77 13.68
CA SER A 49 -29.12 -35.26 14.16
C SER A 49 -29.45 -34.80 15.59
N ALA A 50 -30.62 -34.18 15.69
CA ALA A 50 -31.53 -33.93 16.82
C ALA A 50 -31.62 -35.10 17.85
N SER A 51 -32.16 -35.01 19.08
CA SER A 51 -33.02 -34.06 19.81
C SER A 51 -33.13 -34.48 21.30
N SER A 52 -33.59 -33.52 22.13
CA SER A 52 -34.60 -33.62 23.21
C SER A 52 -34.29 -34.22 24.60
N GLN A 53 -34.71 -33.42 25.60
CA GLN A 53 -35.25 -33.74 26.95
C GLN A 53 -34.27 -34.14 28.06
N GLU A 54 -34.43 -33.79 29.34
CA GLU A 54 -35.25 -32.85 30.12
C GLU A 54 -34.73 -32.94 31.58
N ALA A 55 -35.15 -32.00 32.44
CA ALA A 55 -35.00 -31.99 33.91
C ALA A 55 -33.57 -31.78 34.45
N GLY A 56 -33.27 -30.79 35.29
CA GLY A 56 -34.08 -30.21 36.35
C GLY A 56 -33.43 -30.59 37.68
N ASN A 57 -32.72 -29.66 38.33
CA ASN A 57 -32.89 -29.42 39.76
C ASN A 57 -32.12 -28.20 40.25
N SER A 58 -32.88 -27.44 41.03
CA SER A 58 -32.58 -26.34 41.92
C SER A 58 -31.68 -26.72 43.08
N GLU A 59 -30.87 -25.76 43.57
CA GLU A 59 -30.90 -25.17 44.93
C GLU A 59 -29.63 -24.31 45.10
N PHE A 60 -29.74 -23.01 45.48
CA PHE A 60 -29.75 -22.49 46.86
C PHE A 60 -28.43 -22.84 47.60
N SER A 61 -27.64 -21.97 48.23
CA SER A 61 -27.75 -20.56 48.63
C SER A 61 -26.44 -20.12 49.30
N HIS A 62 -26.25 -18.79 49.45
CA HIS A 62 -25.47 -18.03 50.48
C HIS A 62 -24.05 -18.52 50.92
N GLY A 63 -23.03 -17.70 51.17
CA GLY A 63 -22.92 -16.27 51.43
C GLY A 63 -21.72 -16.02 52.38
N PHE A 64 -21.07 -14.87 52.21
CA PHE A 64 -20.33 -14.05 53.20
C PHE A 64 -19.11 -14.57 53.99
N ALA A 65 -17.96 -13.96 53.64
CA ALA A 65 -17.08 -13.07 54.44
C ALA A 65 -16.55 -13.43 55.86
N GLY A 66 -15.25 -13.12 56.05
CA GLY A 66 -14.57 -12.88 57.34
C GLY A 66 -13.09 -13.26 57.24
N ALA A 67 -12.16 -12.35 56.94
CA ALA A 67 -11.51 -11.36 57.82
C ALA A 67 -10.53 -11.94 58.86
N GLY A 68 -9.24 -11.58 58.72
CA GLY A 68 -8.42 -11.17 59.87
C GLY A 68 -7.09 -11.90 60.12
N ARG A 69 -6.00 -11.10 60.10
CA ARG A 69 -4.72 -11.16 60.88
C ARG A 69 -3.88 -12.45 60.76
N GLY A 70 -2.55 -12.44 60.77
CA GLY A 70 -1.53 -11.46 61.12
C GLY A 70 -0.24 -12.24 61.43
N ASP A 71 0.89 -11.53 61.39
CA ASP A 71 2.18 -11.85 62.02
C ASP A 71 3.17 -12.83 61.35
N GLY A 72 4.43 -12.36 61.25
CA GLY A 72 5.59 -13.17 61.65
C GLY A 72 6.56 -13.61 60.56
N CYS A 73 7.58 -12.81 60.26
CA CYS A 73 8.97 -13.29 60.09
C CYS A 73 9.61 -13.37 61.51
N PRO A 74 10.75 -14.07 61.76
CA PRO A 74 11.84 -14.33 60.81
C PRO A 74 12.58 -15.68 60.94
N ASP A 75 13.55 -15.85 60.04
CA ASP A 75 14.88 -16.46 60.19
C ASP A 75 15.13 -17.95 60.52
N GLU A 76 16.19 -18.40 59.84
CA GLU A 76 17.25 -19.32 60.27
C GLU A 76 17.17 -20.84 59.97
N LYS A 77 18.26 -21.23 59.29
CA LYS A 77 19.07 -22.46 59.45
C LYS A 77 18.64 -23.74 58.75
N ALA A 78 19.41 -24.02 57.69
CA ALA A 78 20.35 -25.14 57.59
C ALA A 78 19.96 -26.44 58.30
N ALA A 79 19.78 -27.50 57.51
CA ALA A 79 20.24 -28.84 57.85
C ALA A 79 20.42 -29.66 56.57
N GLU A 80 21.67 -30.07 56.33
CA GLU A 80 22.00 -31.33 55.69
C GLU A 80 21.24 -32.47 56.39
N MET A 81 20.62 -33.37 55.63
CA MET A 81 20.85 -34.80 55.81
C MET A 81 20.33 -35.60 54.62
N ALA A 82 21.24 -36.41 54.09
CA ALA A 82 20.99 -37.46 53.13
C ALA A 82 19.94 -38.46 53.63
N VAL A 83 19.06 -38.92 52.73
CA VAL A 83 18.44 -40.23 52.80
C VAL A 83 18.33 -40.79 51.39
N SER A 84 18.95 -41.96 51.19
CA SER A 84 18.81 -42.80 50.03
C SER A 84 17.36 -43.24 49.82
N PHE A 85 16.91 -43.33 48.57
CA PHE A 85 15.83 -44.24 48.23
C PHE A 85 16.06 -44.80 46.82
N ASP A 86 16.44 -46.08 46.78
CA ASP A 86 16.23 -46.94 45.62
C ASP A 86 14.72 -47.09 45.39
N GLY A 87 14.28 -46.95 44.15
CA GLY A 87 12.89 -47.14 43.80
C GLY A 87 12.67 -47.10 42.30
N ASN A 88 12.70 -48.28 41.68
CA ASN A 88 12.12 -48.62 40.37
C ASN A 88 11.12 -47.59 39.82
N VAL A 89 11.47 -46.95 38.70
CA VAL A 89 10.49 -46.28 37.83
C VAL A 89 10.39 -47.05 36.54
N THR A 90 9.30 -47.79 36.42
CA THR A 90 8.76 -48.31 35.16
C THR A 90 8.43 -47.13 34.24
N SER A 91 9.21 -46.96 33.17
CA SER A 91 8.91 -46.01 32.10
C SER A 91 7.72 -46.53 31.28
N SER A 92 6.52 -46.11 31.65
CA SER A 92 5.38 -46.12 30.72
C SER A 92 5.59 -44.97 29.74
N VAL A 93 5.78 -45.32 28.47
CA VAL A 93 5.81 -44.38 27.35
C VAL A 93 4.38 -43.95 27.05
N PRO A 94 3.99 -42.67 27.19
CA PRO A 94 2.72 -42.19 26.68
C PRO A 94 2.85 -42.04 25.16
N GLY A 95 1.86 -42.57 24.44
CA GLY A 95 1.81 -42.61 22.99
C GLY A 95 2.02 -41.25 22.33
N MET A 96 2.82 -41.27 21.26
CA MET A 96 2.89 -40.22 20.25
C MET A 96 1.50 -40.05 19.63
N SER A 97 0.74 -39.10 20.14
CA SER A 97 -0.35 -38.47 19.39
C SER A 97 0.25 -37.72 18.20
N ALA A 98 -0.41 -37.87 17.05
CA ALA A 98 -0.04 -37.31 15.78
C ALA A 98 0.31 -35.82 15.90
N LEU A 99 1.51 -35.47 15.46
CA LEU A 99 1.99 -34.11 15.28
C LEU A 99 1.16 -33.44 14.17
N ASP A 100 0.15 -32.67 14.57
CA ASP A 100 -0.38 -31.60 13.73
C ASP A 100 0.77 -30.62 13.46
N GLY A 101 1.24 -30.63 12.20
CA GLY A 101 2.28 -29.72 11.74
C GLY A 101 1.82 -28.27 11.89
N PRO A 102 2.63 -27.37 12.48
CA PRO A 102 2.27 -25.97 12.58
C PRO A 102 2.20 -25.34 11.17
N ASP A 103 1.04 -24.76 10.84
CA ASP A 103 0.82 -23.93 9.65
C ASP A 103 1.69 -22.66 9.72
N ILE A 104 2.85 -22.69 9.05
CA ILE A 104 3.84 -21.59 9.04
C ILE A 104 3.57 -20.56 7.90
N SER A 105 2.49 -20.67 7.11
CA SER A 105 2.30 -19.84 5.90
C SER A 105 1.52 -18.52 6.07
N GLY A 106 0.99 -18.19 7.25
CA GLY A 106 -0.15 -17.27 7.35
C GLY A 106 0.11 -15.74 7.37
N SER A 107 1.29 -15.24 7.76
CA SER A 107 1.38 -13.81 8.16
C SER A 107 1.63 -12.82 7.00
N GLY A 108 2.28 -13.24 5.92
CA GLY A 108 2.55 -12.39 4.75
C GLY A 108 1.32 -12.21 3.84
N ILE A 109 0.48 -13.24 3.72
CA ILE A 109 -0.61 -13.34 2.75
C ILE A 109 -1.75 -12.35 3.08
N HIS A 110 -2.03 -12.11 4.37
CA HIS A 110 -3.12 -11.24 4.79
C HIS A 110 -2.93 -9.78 4.39
N THR A 111 -1.69 -9.27 4.41
CA THR A 111 -1.41 -7.87 4.10
C THR A 111 -1.66 -7.58 2.61
N TYR A 112 -1.37 -8.55 1.73
CA TYR A 112 -1.56 -8.41 0.29
C TYR A 112 -3.04 -8.30 -0.12
N LYS A 113 -3.91 -9.11 0.50
CA LYS A 113 -5.37 -9.10 0.23
C LYS A 113 -5.98 -7.72 0.48
N HIS A 114 -5.53 -7.01 1.52
CA HIS A 114 -6.02 -5.66 1.82
C HIS A 114 -5.60 -4.62 0.77
N TYR A 115 -4.35 -4.64 0.31
CA TYR A 115 -3.88 -3.73 -0.75
C TYR A 115 -4.64 -3.94 -2.06
N ARG A 116 -4.87 -5.20 -2.43
CA ARG A 116 -5.65 -5.55 -3.63
C ARG A 116 -7.07 -5.00 -3.56
N GLY A 117 -7.73 -5.13 -2.40
CA GLY A 117 -9.07 -4.58 -2.19
C GLY A 117 -9.12 -3.05 -2.37
N VAL A 118 -8.16 -2.32 -1.82
CA VAL A 118 -8.12 -0.85 -1.93
C VAL A 118 -7.84 -0.40 -3.37
N LEU A 119 -6.91 -1.06 -4.06
CA LEU A 119 -6.61 -0.76 -5.46
C LEU A 119 -7.81 -1.07 -6.37
N LEU A 120 -8.56 -2.14 -6.09
CA LEU A 120 -9.79 -2.46 -6.80
C LEU A 120 -10.86 -1.37 -6.62
N VAL A 121 -11.04 -0.86 -5.39
CA VAL A 121 -11.98 0.24 -5.11
C VAL A 121 -11.59 1.51 -5.87
N LEU A 122 -10.31 1.86 -5.86
CA LEU A 122 -9.80 3.00 -6.63
C LEU A 122 -10.08 2.83 -8.13
N TRP A 123 -9.80 1.63 -8.68
CA TRP A 123 -10.05 1.33 -10.08
C TRP A 123 -11.53 1.43 -10.45
N ILE A 124 -12.42 0.87 -9.61
CA ILE A 124 -13.87 0.99 -9.80
C ILE A 124 -14.29 2.47 -9.81
N ALA A 125 -13.75 3.28 -8.88
CA ALA A 125 -14.06 4.70 -8.81
C ALA A 125 -13.61 5.45 -10.08
N GLU A 126 -12.45 5.12 -10.64
CA GLU A 126 -11.95 5.69 -11.90
C GLU A 126 -12.83 5.30 -13.09
N MET A 127 -13.24 4.04 -13.19
CA MET A 127 -14.13 3.57 -14.26
C MET A 127 -15.50 4.25 -14.20
N VAL A 128 -16.05 4.40 -12.99
CA VAL A 128 -17.29 5.15 -12.74
C VAL A 128 -17.11 6.62 -13.16
N ALA A 129 -16.00 7.25 -12.78
CA ALA A 129 -15.72 8.64 -13.13
C ALA A 129 -15.53 8.83 -14.65
N LEU A 130 -14.89 7.87 -15.34
CA LEU A 130 -14.72 7.89 -16.79
C LEU A 130 -16.07 7.70 -17.52
N ALA A 131 -16.95 6.84 -17.01
CA ALA A 131 -18.30 6.67 -17.53
C ALA A 131 -19.12 7.97 -17.37
N MET A 132 -19.06 8.59 -16.18
CA MET A 132 -19.70 9.89 -15.93
C MET A 132 -19.15 10.98 -16.85
N LEU A 133 -17.82 11.05 -17.01
CA LEU A 133 -17.17 11.98 -17.93
C LEU A 133 -17.67 11.79 -19.36
N THR A 134 -17.71 10.55 -19.83
CA THR A 134 -18.17 10.21 -21.18
C THR A 134 -19.62 10.63 -21.38
N GLN A 135 -20.49 10.34 -20.41
CA GLN A 135 -21.89 10.77 -20.45
C GLN A 135 -22.02 12.29 -20.52
N GLU A 136 -21.34 13.03 -19.65
CA GLU A 136 -21.39 14.50 -19.64
C GLU A 136 -20.82 15.10 -20.92
N PHE A 137 -19.74 14.53 -21.43
CA PHE A 137 -19.13 14.94 -22.69
C PHE A 137 -20.06 14.69 -23.89
N VAL A 138 -20.67 13.51 -23.96
CA VAL A 138 -21.66 13.17 -25.00
C VAL A 138 -22.82 14.13 -24.92
N LEU A 139 -23.38 14.36 -23.74
CA LEU A 139 -24.50 15.30 -23.56
C LEU A 139 -24.12 16.73 -23.97
N LYS A 140 -22.85 17.14 -23.79
CA LYS A 140 -22.34 18.44 -24.21
C LYS A 140 -22.21 18.57 -25.74
N ILE A 141 -21.82 17.49 -26.42
CA ILE A 141 -21.70 17.44 -27.88
C ILE A 141 -23.05 17.21 -28.55
N THR A 142 -23.96 16.42 -27.99
CA THR A 142 -25.26 16.14 -28.61
C THR A 142 -26.24 17.30 -28.47
N ASP A 143 -25.96 18.25 -27.57
CA ASP A 143 -26.65 19.54 -27.48
C ASP A 143 -26.35 20.47 -28.69
N VAL A 144 -25.80 19.94 -29.79
CA VAL A 144 -25.76 20.63 -31.09
C VAL A 144 -27.14 20.46 -31.72
N ARG A 145 -28.03 21.46 -31.59
CA ARG A 145 -29.00 21.62 -32.67
C ARG A 145 -28.25 22.14 -33.89
N PRO A 146 -28.42 21.51 -35.06
CA PRO A 146 -27.94 22.08 -36.30
C PRO A 146 -28.60 23.45 -36.46
N PHE A 147 -27.79 24.44 -36.80
CA PHE A 147 -28.17 25.82 -37.09
C PHE A 147 -28.90 25.89 -38.45
N GLU A 148 -29.81 24.95 -38.71
CA GLU A 148 -30.55 24.83 -39.95
C GLU A 148 -31.93 25.47 -39.80
N CYS A 149 -32.30 26.19 -40.85
CA CYS A 149 -33.43 27.10 -41.03
C CYS A 149 -34.83 26.46 -40.91
N ALA A 150 -35.05 25.57 -39.94
CA ALA A 150 -36.37 25.06 -39.63
C ALA A 150 -37.20 26.14 -38.90
N PRO A 151 -38.49 26.29 -39.23
CA PRO A 151 -39.39 27.27 -38.61
C PRO A 151 -39.43 27.12 -37.08
N PRO A 152 -39.79 28.19 -36.35
CA PRO A 152 -39.59 28.33 -34.90
C PRO A 152 -40.52 27.41 -34.10
N ILE A 153 -40.25 26.11 -34.10
CA ILE A 153 -40.80 25.21 -33.10
C ILE A 153 -40.00 25.47 -31.82
N ARG A 154 -40.65 26.21 -30.90
CA ARG A 154 -40.17 26.60 -29.56
C ARG A 154 -39.87 25.37 -28.69
N VAL A 155 -38.81 24.63 -28.99
CA VAL A 155 -38.20 23.76 -27.99
C VAL A 155 -37.15 24.64 -27.30
N PRO A 156 -37.32 24.98 -26.01
CA PRO A 156 -36.40 25.88 -25.31
C PRO A 156 -34.97 25.29 -25.29
N PRO A 157 -33.92 26.10 -25.49
CA PRO A 157 -32.55 25.62 -25.71
C PRO A 157 -31.84 24.96 -24.53
N ASP A 158 -32.38 24.98 -23.30
CA ASP A 158 -31.55 24.64 -22.13
C ASP A 158 -32.08 23.44 -21.34
N GLY A 159 -32.06 22.26 -21.96
CA GLY A 159 -32.40 20.99 -21.30
C GLY A 159 -31.55 20.68 -20.06
N ALA A 160 -30.40 21.32 -19.92
CA ALA A 160 -29.51 21.20 -18.76
C ALA A 160 -30.19 21.62 -17.43
N TYR A 161 -31.00 22.68 -17.42
CA TYR A 161 -31.68 23.15 -16.21
C TYR A 161 -32.94 22.35 -15.90
N ARG A 162 -33.56 21.76 -16.92
CA ARG A 162 -34.78 20.96 -16.76
C ARG A 162 -34.48 19.56 -16.25
N ASN A 163 -33.30 19.04 -16.55
CA ASN A 163 -32.92 17.71 -16.14
C ASN A 163 -32.44 17.68 -14.68
N LYS A 164 -33.37 17.37 -13.78
CA LYS A 164 -33.08 17.15 -12.35
C LYS A 164 -32.09 16.00 -12.10
N SER A 165 -31.83 15.14 -13.10
CA SER A 165 -30.95 13.99 -12.92
C SER A 165 -29.52 14.39 -12.57
N ILE A 166 -28.98 15.46 -13.17
CA ILE A 166 -27.58 15.87 -12.96
C ILE A 166 -27.34 16.30 -11.51
N PRO A 167 -28.05 17.29 -10.96
CA PRO A 167 -27.84 17.68 -9.56
C PRO A 167 -28.21 16.55 -8.60
N LEU A 168 -29.19 15.70 -8.93
CA LEU A 168 -29.50 14.52 -8.13
C LEU A 168 -28.33 13.53 -8.09
N THR A 169 -27.74 13.18 -9.23
CA THR A 169 -26.55 12.33 -9.33
C THR A 169 -25.38 12.94 -8.58
N ASN A 170 -25.16 14.26 -8.72
CA ASN A 170 -24.11 14.98 -7.99
C ASN A 170 -24.30 14.89 -6.47
N VAL A 171 -25.53 15.06 -5.98
CA VAL A 171 -25.84 14.96 -4.55
C VAL A 171 -25.61 13.53 -4.06
N VAL A 172 -26.13 12.52 -4.76
CA VAL A 172 -25.98 11.11 -4.34
C VAL A 172 -24.50 10.72 -4.26
N PHE A 173 -23.73 10.88 -5.33
CA PHE A 173 -22.31 10.49 -5.34
C PHE A 173 -21.45 11.41 -4.47
N GLY A 174 -21.76 12.71 -4.41
CA GLY A 174 -21.09 13.64 -3.51
C GLY A 174 -21.27 13.26 -2.04
N SER A 175 -22.48 12.82 -1.65
CA SER A 175 -22.77 12.37 -0.28
C SER A 175 -22.03 11.08 0.05
N LEU A 176 -21.92 10.14 -0.90
CA LEU A 176 -21.11 8.93 -0.73
C LEU A 176 -19.62 9.27 -0.54
N CYS A 177 -19.08 10.18 -1.35
CA CYS A 177 -17.70 10.68 -1.20
C CYS A 177 -17.49 11.33 0.17
N TRP A 178 -18.44 12.17 0.60
CA TRP A 178 -18.39 12.84 1.90
C TRP A 178 -18.40 11.84 3.07
N ALA A 179 -19.25 10.81 3.00
CA ALA A 179 -19.33 9.76 4.01
C ALA A 179 -18.02 8.95 4.08
N ALA A 180 -17.45 8.58 2.92
CA ALA A 180 -16.18 7.86 2.84
C ALA A 180 -15.02 8.68 3.44
N LEU A 181 -14.93 9.97 3.12
CA LEU A 181 -13.93 10.88 3.69
C LEU A 181 -14.10 11.02 5.20
N THR A 182 -15.33 11.19 5.68
CA THR A 182 -15.63 11.30 7.11
C THR A 182 -15.21 10.04 7.87
N ALA A 183 -15.59 8.86 7.37
CA ALA A 183 -15.16 7.59 7.95
C ALA A 183 -13.63 7.45 7.98
N THR A 184 -12.97 7.82 6.88
CA THR A 184 -11.50 7.77 6.78
C THR A 184 -10.84 8.72 7.76
N ILE A 185 -11.33 9.95 7.91
CA ILE A 185 -10.84 10.94 8.88
C ILE A 185 -11.00 10.42 10.31
N LEU A 186 -12.14 9.82 10.66
CA LEU A 186 -12.37 9.25 11.98
C LEU A 186 -11.40 8.10 12.28
N ILE A 187 -11.20 7.18 11.34
CA ILE A 187 -10.21 6.10 11.47
C ILE A 187 -8.80 6.68 11.61
N TYR A 188 -8.50 7.74 10.87
CA TYR A 188 -7.21 8.42 10.91
C TYR A 188 -6.93 9.06 12.27
N ILE A 189 -7.94 9.69 12.90
CA ILE A 189 -7.81 10.32 14.23
C ILE A 189 -7.62 9.28 15.32
N VAL A 190 -8.34 8.15 15.23
CA VAL A 190 -8.24 7.05 16.21
C VAL A 190 -6.87 6.37 16.15
N ARG A 191 -6.24 6.32 14.97
CA ARG A 191 -4.93 5.68 14.77
C ARG A 191 -3.78 6.65 15.02
N LYS A 192 -2.87 6.30 15.92
CA LYS A 192 -1.66 7.10 16.20
C LYS A 192 -0.67 7.00 15.04
N PRO A 193 -0.37 8.07 14.28
CA PRO A 193 0.54 7.97 13.15
C PRO A 193 2.00 7.87 13.59
N ARG A 194 2.74 6.89 13.05
CA ARG A 194 4.18 6.72 13.32
C ARG A 194 5.03 7.80 12.65
N ARG A 195 4.67 8.23 11.43
CA ARG A 195 5.41 9.23 10.63
C ARG A 195 4.70 10.59 10.64
N ARG A 196 4.92 11.39 11.69
CA ARG A 196 4.22 12.67 11.91
C ARG A 196 4.17 13.60 10.69
N LYS A 197 5.29 13.81 9.97
CA LYS A 197 5.33 14.74 8.82
C LYS A 197 4.44 14.28 7.65
N LEU A 198 4.62 13.05 7.19
CA LEU A 198 3.79 12.48 6.10
C LEU A 198 2.33 12.38 6.53
N ALA A 199 2.11 12.03 7.79
CA ALA A 199 0.78 11.91 8.34
C ALA A 199 0.02 13.23 8.33
N VAL A 200 0.67 14.33 8.74
CA VAL A 200 0.07 15.66 8.70
C VAL A 200 -0.29 16.03 7.26
N LEU A 201 0.59 15.81 6.28
CA LEU A 201 0.29 16.13 4.88
C LEU A 201 -0.95 15.39 4.34
N LEU A 202 -1.05 14.09 4.62
CA LEU A 202 -2.18 13.28 4.17
C LEU A 202 -3.47 13.58 4.92
N PHE A 203 -3.37 13.89 6.21
CA PHE A 203 -4.52 14.37 6.99
C PHE A 203 -5.01 15.72 6.46
N THR A 204 -4.10 16.64 6.14
CA THR A 204 -4.45 17.92 5.51
C THR A 204 -5.13 17.68 4.16
N GLU A 205 -4.60 16.78 3.32
CA GLU A 205 -5.21 16.39 2.04
C GLU A 205 -6.64 15.86 2.23
N LEU A 206 -6.86 14.93 3.17
CA LEU A 206 -8.20 14.42 3.52
C LEU A 206 -9.16 15.52 3.95
N VAL A 207 -8.74 16.39 4.88
CA VAL A 207 -9.59 17.46 5.41
C VAL A 207 -9.94 18.46 4.32
N VAL A 208 -8.96 18.84 3.50
CA VAL A 208 -9.17 19.79 2.39
C VAL A 208 -10.13 19.18 1.36
N GLN A 209 -9.99 17.89 1.04
CA GLN A 209 -10.91 17.21 0.13
C GLN A 209 -12.31 17.04 0.74
N TRP A 210 -12.42 16.82 2.05
CA TRP A 210 -13.71 16.80 2.76
C TRP A 210 -14.42 18.16 2.71
N ILE A 211 -13.67 19.26 2.88
CA ILE A 211 -14.20 20.63 2.70
C ILE A 211 -14.63 20.83 1.24
N ASN A 212 -13.81 20.44 0.27
CA ASN A 212 -14.12 20.54 -1.16
C ASN A 212 -15.45 19.85 -1.51
N VAL A 213 -15.65 18.60 -1.07
CA VAL A 213 -16.88 17.84 -1.31
C VAL A 213 -18.08 18.47 -0.59
N SER A 214 -17.89 18.99 0.62
CA SER A 214 -18.95 19.70 1.36
C SER A 214 -19.46 20.92 0.58
N PHE A 215 -18.54 21.75 0.09
CA PHE A 215 -18.87 22.92 -0.74
C PHE A 215 -19.28 22.55 -2.19
N PHE A 216 -19.12 21.29 -2.60
CA PHE A 216 -19.69 20.76 -3.84
C PHE A 216 -21.15 20.37 -3.66
N LEU A 217 -21.48 19.77 -2.51
CA LEU A 217 -22.84 19.36 -2.19
C LEU A 217 -23.78 20.55 -2.01
N VAL A 218 -23.37 21.58 -1.27
CA VAL A 218 -24.20 22.76 -0.96
C VAL A 218 -24.90 23.38 -2.18
N PRO A 219 -24.20 23.79 -3.26
CA PRO A 219 -24.85 24.38 -4.43
C PRO A 219 -25.72 23.37 -5.20
N ASN A 220 -25.36 22.08 -5.23
CA ASN A 220 -26.16 21.05 -5.90
C ASN A 220 -27.46 20.75 -5.14
N ILE A 221 -27.43 20.74 -3.81
CA ILE A 221 -28.63 20.63 -2.96
C ILE A 221 -29.51 21.87 -3.12
N ASN A 222 -28.91 23.06 -3.11
CA ASN A 222 -29.67 24.31 -3.34
C ASN A 222 -30.35 24.31 -4.71
N LEU A 223 -29.68 23.80 -5.76
CA LEU A 223 -30.26 23.69 -7.09
C LEU A 223 -31.44 22.72 -7.15
N LEU A 224 -31.41 21.62 -6.39
CA LEU A 224 -32.57 20.71 -6.28
C LEU A 224 -33.74 21.35 -5.55
N ALA A 225 -33.46 22.11 -4.47
CA ALA A 225 -34.48 22.78 -3.68
C ALA A 225 -35.08 23.99 -4.42
N ARG A 226 -34.26 24.72 -5.18
CA ARG A 226 -34.59 25.98 -5.85
C ARG A 226 -33.99 25.99 -7.26
N PRO A 227 -34.63 25.32 -8.23
CA PRO A 227 -34.09 25.18 -9.60
C PRO A 227 -33.94 26.51 -10.34
N CYS A 228 -34.70 27.54 -9.95
CA CYS A 228 -34.62 28.88 -10.54
C CYS A 228 -33.52 29.75 -9.93
N ASP A 229 -32.90 29.33 -8.82
CA ASP A 229 -31.91 30.13 -8.08
C ASP A 229 -30.48 29.72 -8.42
N VAL A 230 -30.23 29.51 -9.71
CA VAL A 230 -28.94 29.07 -10.26
C VAL A 230 -27.82 30.08 -10.03
N TRP A 231 -28.19 31.33 -9.79
CA TRP A 231 -27.29 32.45 -9.59
C TRP A 231 -27.22 32.88 -8.14
N PHE A 232 -27.72 32.09 -7.18
CA PHE A 232 -27.67 32.44 -5.77
C PHE A 232 -26.24 32.77 -5.34
N ILE A 233 -26.07 33.77 -4.47
CA ILE A 233 -24.74 34.31 -4.14
C ILE A 233 -23.83 33.24 -3.52
N LEU A 234 -24.45 32.25 -2.90
CA LEU A 234 -23.81 31.06 -2.35
C LEU A 234 -23.04 30.26 -3.40
N VAL A 235 -23.53 30.14 -4.63
CA VAL A 235 -22.92 29.28 -5.66
C VAL A 235 -21.51 29.79 -6.01
N PRO A 236 -21.29 31.09 -6.32
CA PRO A 236 -19.95 31.65 -6.46
C PRO A 236 -19.03 31.44 -5.27
N TYR A 237 -19.52 31.70 -4.04
CA TYR A 237 -18.72 31.50 -2.83
C TYR A 237 -18.30 30.03 -2.65
N CYS A 238 -19.23 29.09 -2.86
CA CYS A 238 -18.92 27.67 -2.81
C CYS A 238 -17.88 27.28 -3.86
N ALA A 239 -17.98 27.82 -5.07
CA ALA A 239 -16.96 27.59 -6.09
C ALA A 239 -15.59 28.11 -5.64
N ILE A 240 -15.50 29.35 -5.14
CA ILE A 240 -14.24 29.93 -4.63
C ILE A 240 -13.58 29.00 -3.63
N VAL A 241 -14.34 28.54 -2.62
CA VAL A 241 -13.82 27.62 -1.59
C VAL A 241 -13.33 26.32 -2.21
N ARG A 242 -14.14 25.67 -3.06
CA ARG A 242 -13.75 24.41 -3.73
C ARG A 242 -12.46 24.54 -4.50
N TRP A 243 -12.32 25.61 -5.26
CA TRP A 243 -11.12 25.82 -6.03
C TRP A 243 -9.90 26.15 -5.17
N THR A 244 -10.07 26.86 -4.06
CA THR A 244 -9.00 27.00 -3.06
C THR A 244 -8.58 25.62 -2.53
N CYS A 245 -9.54 24.75 -2.21
CA CYS A 245 -9.25 23.36 -1.82
C CYS A 245 -8.47 22.61 -2.90
N TRP A 246 -8.89 22.69 -4.16
CA TRP A 246 -8.17 22.09 -5.29
C TRP A 246 -6.72 22.56 -5.37
N ASN A 247 -6.48 23.87 -5.23
CA ASN A 247 -5.13 24.42 -5.26
C ASN A 247 -4.27 23.91 -4.10
N ILE A 248 -4.83 23.83 -2.89
CA ILE A 248 -4.13 23.28 -1.72
C ILE A 248 -3.81 21.80 -1.95
N ILE A 249 -4.76 21.01 -2.45
CA ILE A 249 -4.55 19.60 -2.80
C ILE A 249 -3.41 19.48 -3.81
N PHE A 250 -3.45 20.19 -4.94
CA PHE A 250 -2.38 20.14 -5.93
C PHE A 250 -1.03 20.55 -5.37
N LEU A 251 -0.98 21.57 -4.51
CA LEU A 251 0.24 21.97 -3.82
C LEU A 251 0.78 20.83 -2.96
N ILE A 252 -0.06 20.19 -2.15
CA ILE A 252 0.30 19.01 -1.36
C ILE A 252 0.80 17.89 -2.27
N THR A 253 0.15 17.67 -3.41
CA THR A 253 0.54 16.62 -4.36
C THR A 253 1.92 16.88 -4.97
N VAL A 254 2.21 18.12 -5.36
CA VAL A 254 3.54 18.55 -5.85
C VAL A 254 4.60 18.38 -4.75
N ILE A 255 4.29 18.81 -3.52
CA ILE A 255 5.18 18.66 -2.38
C ILE A 255 5.53 17.19 -2.15
N GLN A 256 4.54 16.33 -2.15
CA GLN A 256 4.71 14.89 -1.98
C GLN A 256 5.52 14.27 -3.12
N ALA A 257 5.26 14.61 -4.38
CA ALA A 257 6.05 14.08 -5.50
C ALA A 257 7.50 14.55 -5.49
N HIS A 258 7.77 15.78 -5.04
CA HIS A 258 9.13 16.22 -4.80
C HIS A 258 9.79 15.40 -3.67
N ASN A 259 9.08 15.19 -2.56
CA ASN A 259 9.57 14.40 -1.42
C ASN A 259 9.71 12.90 -1.72
N MET A 260 9.12 12.40 -2.80
CA MET A 260 9.30 11.03 -3.28
C MET A 260 10.66 10.81 -3.97
N LYS A 261 11.41 11.87 -4.27
CA LYS A 261 12.78 11.70 -4.73
C LYS A 261 13.54 10.96 -3.63
N PRO A 262 14.09 9.77 -3.92
CA PRO A 262 15.00 9.13 -3.00
C PRO A 262 16.18 10.08 -2.90
N TYR A 263 16.19 10.93 -1.87
CA TYR A 263 17.37 11.70 -1.55
C TYR A 263 18.46 10.66 -1.38
N TRP A 264 19.51 10.80 -2.19
CA TRP A 264 20.75 10.05 -2.14
C TRP A 264 21.33 10.14 -0.72
N ARG A 265 20.75 9.41 0.22
CA ARG A 265 21.30 9.23 1.57
C ARG A 265 22.60 8.44 1.50
N GLY A 266 22.88 7.75 0.39
CA GLY A 266 24.06 6.92 0.21
C GLY A 266 25.36 7.67 -0.01
N GLU A 267 25.38 8.79 -0.74
CA GLU A 267 26.66 9.44 -1.10
C GLU A 267 27.13 10.43 -0.05
N ALA A 268 26.23 11.24 0.52
CA ALA A 268 26.62 12.21 1.54
C ALA A 268 26.90 11.54 2.90
N LYS A 269 26.17 10.47 3.27
CA LYS A 269 26.48 9.68 4.47
C LYS A 269 27.58 8.67 4.25
N GLY A 270 27.73 8.11 3.04
CA GLY A 270 28.90 7.30 2.72
C GLY A 270 30.18 8.08 2.98
N PHE A 271 30.28 9.33 2.54
CA PHE A 271 31.47 10.14 2.81
C PHE A 271 31.62 10.51 4.30
N THR A 272 30.56 10.92 5.00
CA THR A 272 30.65 11.35 6.40
C THR A 272 30.71 10.21 7.42
N GLU A 273 30.03 9.09 7.19
CA GLU A 273 30.12 7.86 8.00
C GLU A 273 31.37 7.03 7.66
N TRP A 274 31.91 7.10 6.43
CA TRP A 274 33.25 6.56 6.13
C TRP A 274 34.35 7.42 6.76
N PHE A 275 34.22 8.75 6.79
CA PHE A 275 35.10 9.61 7.60
C PHE A 275 34.89 9.38 9.11
N ALA A 276 33.67 9.15 9.58
CA ALA A 276 33.38 8.84 10.98
C ALA A 276 33.87 7.43 11.37
N SER A 277 33.84 6.46 10.46
CA SER A 277 34.36 5.10 10.70
C SER A 277 35.88 5.04 10.58
N GLN A 278 36.52 5.86 9.73
CA GLN A 278 37.97 6.08 9.78
C GLN A 278 38.41 6.76 11.08
N THR A 279 37.67 7.77 11.57
CA THR A 279 37.99 8.40 12.86
C THR A 279 37.61 7.55 14.08
N SER A 280 36.70 6.58 13.94
CA SER A 280 36.43 5.54 14.95
C SER A 280 37.50 4.43 14.97
N ALA A 281 38.11 4.11 13.83
CA ALA A 281 39.28 3.22 13.79
C ALA A 281 40.48 3.85 14.52
N ASP A 282 40.64 5.18 14.44
CA ASP A 282 41.60 5.92 15.27
C ASP A 282 41.22 5.92 16.77
N GLY A 283 39.93 5.74 17.11
CA GLY A 283 39.47 5.57 18.49
C GLY A 283 39.88 4.26 19.14
N PHE A 284 39.99 3.17 18.36
CA PHE A 284 40.50 1.89 18.85
C PHE A 284 42.03 1.93 19.04
N VAL A 285 42.76 2.59 18.14
CA VAL A 285 44.21 2.85 18.28
C VAL A 285 44.50 3.76 19.49
N ARG A 286 43.65 4.75 19.76
CA ARG A 286 43.80 5.67 20.89
C ARG A 286 43.47 5.03 22.26
N LYS A 287 42.74 3.89 22.27
CA LYS A 287 42.50 3.11 23.50
C LYS A 287 43.68 2.18 23.84
N CYS A 288 44.52 1.84 22.87
CA CYS A 288 45.77 1.09 23.08
C CYS A 288 46.98 2.00 23.36
N LEU A 289 46.97 3.26 22.91
CA LEU A 289 48.04 4.22 23.16
C LEU A 289 47.63 5.21 24.26
N GLY A 290 47.88 4.83 25.52
CA GLY A 290 47.59 5.62 26.71
C GLY A 290 48.37 6.94 26.79
N LYS A 291 47.94 7.97 26.07
CA LYS A 291 48.35 9.36 26.30
C LYS A 291 47.15 10.30 26.29
N LYS A 292 46.88 10.88 27.46
CA LYS A 292 45.97 12.02 27.66
C LYS A 292 46.62 13.27 27.06
N GLY A 293 46.10 13.75 25.94
CA GLY A 293 46.40 15.07 25.40
C GLY A 293 45.13 15.92 25.30
N PRO A 294 45.19 17.25 25.54
CA PRO A 294 44.03 18.12 25.54
C PRO A 294 43.69 18.52 24.10
N PHE A 295 42.73 17.83 23.49
CA PHE A 295 42.20 18.21 22.18
C PHE A 295 40.68 18.05 22.21
N LYS A 296 39.98 18.97 22.88
CA LYS A 296 38.53 18.88 23.09
C LYS A 296 37.75 20.15 22.78
N GLU A 297 38.29 21.12 22.05
CA GLU A 297 37.64 22.44 21.98
C GLU A 297 37.33 23.02 20.59
N THR A 298 37.55 22.32 19.48
CA THR A 298 37.40 22.94 18.14
C THR A 298 36.39 22.29 17.20
N MET A 299 35.64 21.27 17.61
CA MET A 299 34.70 20.56 16.71
C MET A 299 33.22 20.69 17.09
N GLY A 300 32.86 21.66 17.94
CA GLY A 300 31.49 21.86 18.42
C GLY A 300 30.63 22.87 17.63
N ARG A 301 31.04 23.33 16.43
CA ARG A 301 30.37 24.49 15.78
C ARG A 301 29.92 24.34 14.33
N HIS A 302 30.12 23.20 13.68
CA HIS A 302 29.78 23.06 12.25
C HIS A 302 28.63 22.08 11.91
N ASP A 303 28.06 21.38 12.88
CA ASP A 303 26.90 20.49 12.65
C ASP A 303 25.55 21.23 12.61
N GLY A 304 25.53 22.54 12.90
CA GLY A 304 24.32 23.36 12.92
C GLY A 304 23.83 23.84 11.55
N ILE A 305 24.62 23.68 10.48
CA ILE A 305 24.34 24.31 9.17
C ILE A 305 23.93 23.28 8.10
N LEU A 306 24.40 22.04 8.13
CA LEU A 306 24.00 21.02 7.14
C LEU A 306 22.70 20.26 7.48
N GLY A 307 22.24 20.28 8.73
CA GLY A 307 20.97 19.66 9.13
C GLY A 307 19.71 20.44 8.74
N ARG A 308 19.85 21.64 8.15
CA ARG A 308 18.74 22.58 7.91
C ARG A 308 18.25 22.62 6.46
N PHE A 309 18.77 21.77 5.57
CA PHE A 309 18.33 21.67 4.18
C PHE A 309 17.17 20.69 3.94
N GLU A 310 16.61 20.05 4.98
CA GLU A 310 15.38 19.24 4.87
C GLU A 310 14.08 20.08 4.68
N GLY A 311 14.19 21.40 4.45
CA GLY A 311 13.09 22.34 4.23
C GLY A 311 12.79 22.69 2.76
N SER A 312 13.48 22.07 1.81
CA SER A 312 13.61 22.52 0.41
C SER A 312 12.34 22.54 -0.46
N VAL A 313 11.14 22.31 0.10
CA VAL A 313 9.87 22.44 -0.64
C VAL A 313 8.94 23.50 -0.06
N ILE A 314 9.18 23.97 1.16
CA ILE A 314 8.57 25.25 1.59
C ILE A 314 9.20 26.41 0.79
N ASP A 315 10.36 26.18 0.15
CA ASP A 315 11.09 27.16 -0.64
C ASP A 315 10.90 27.04 -2.15
N ALA A 316 9.92 26.28 -2.66
CA ALA A 316 9.40 26.61 -4.00
C ALA A 316 8.85 28.03 -3.85
N PRO A 317 9.52 29.06 -4.39
CA PRO A 317 9.31 30.41 -3.92
C PRO A 317 7.84 30.74 -4.16
N TRP A 318 7.19 31.32 -3.15
CA TRP A 318 5.79 31.77 -3.20
C TRP A 318 5.47 32.45 -4.53
N THR A 319 6.46 33.11 -5.14
CA THR A 319 6.45 33.65 -6.51
C THR A 319 5.92 32.74 -7.62
N VAL A 320 6.00 31.40 -7.52
CA VAL A 320 5.40 30.48 -8.51
C VAL A 320 3.90 30.32 -8.27
N HIS A 321 3.48 30.34 -7.00
CA HIS A 321 2.12 30.11 -6.53
C HIS A 321 1.26 31.39 -6.45
N ASP A 322 1.86 32.51 -6.10
CA ASP A 322 1.19 33.79 -5.88
C ASP A 322 0.46 34.30 -7.12
N PRO A 323 1.02 34.27 -8.35
CA PRO A 323 0.30 34.73 -9.53
C PRO A 323 -0.97 33.91 -9.78
N LYS A 324 -0.92 32.59 -9.48
CA LYS A 324 -2.10 31.74 -9.55
C LYS A 324 -3.15 32.18 -8.55
N LEU A 325 -2.76 32.34 -7.28
CA LEU A 325 -3.67 32.72 -6.18
C LEU A 325 -4.27 34.11 -6.42
N ILE A 326 -3.50 35.06 -6.96
CA ILE A 326 -3.99 36.39 -7.32
C ILE A 326 -5.01 36.30 -8.47
N LEU A 327 -4.66 35.66 -9.59
CA LEU A 327 -5.59 35.41 -10.69
C LEU A 327 -6.85 34.65 -10.22
N TRP A 328 -6.66 33.77 -9.23
CA TRP A 328 -7.70 32.98 -8.60
C TRP A 328 -8.71 33.81 -7.81
N HIS A 329 -8.26 34.84 -7.09
CA HIS A 329 -9.17 35.74 -6.38
C HIS A 329 -9.81 36.77 -7.31
N LEU A 330 -9.09 37.18 -8.36
CA LEU A 330 -9.58 38.17 -9.32
C LEU A 330 -10.71 37.64 -10.20
N ASN A 331 -10.67 36.37 -10.63
CA ASN A 331 -11.74 35.82 -11.49
C ASN A 331 -13.11 35.87 -10.80
N PRO A 332 -13.32 35.23 -9.64
CA PRO A 332 -14.62 35.18 -9.00
C PRO A 332 -15.08 36.56 -8.52
N ALA A 333 -14.16 37.42 -8.07
CA ALA A 333 -14.49 38.81 -7.72
C ALA A 333 -15.03 39.58 -8.93
N TYR A 334 -14.40 39.44 -10.11
CA TYR A 334 -14.89 40.02 -11.35
C TYR A 334 -16.28 39.48 -11.72
N GLN A 335 -16.53 38.19 -11.54
CA GLN A 335 -17.84 37.57 -11.83
C GLN A 335 -18.94 38.04 -10.87
N ILE A 336 -18.63 38.17 -9.57
CA ILE A 336 -19.56 38.71 -8.58
C ILE A 336 -19.91 40.17 -8.91
N TYR A 337 -18.94 40.94 -9.39
CA TYR A 337 -19.15 42.33 -9.80
C TYR A 337 -20.01 42.48 -11.07
N LYS A 338 -19.89 41.56 -12.04
CA LYS A 338 -20.56 41.61 -13.35
C LYS A 338 -21.87 40.81 -13.43
N ARG A 339 -22.51 40.55 -12.30
CA ARG A 339 -23.64 39.61 -12.13
C ARG A 339 -24.91 39.96 -12.93
N ASP A 340 -25.07 41.21 -13.34
CA ASP A 340 -26.36 41.75 -13.82
C ASP A 340 -26.74 41.37 -15.26
N GLU A 341 -25.95 40.58 -15.98
CA GLU A 341 -26.15 40.35 -17.43
C GLU A 341 -26.86 39.03 -17.81
N CYS A 342 -27.24 38.17 -16.85
CA CYS A 342 -28.03 36.96 -17.13
C CYS A 342 -29.53 37.27 -17.17
N VAL A 343 -30.03 37.60 -18.35
CA VAL A 343 -31.46 37.90 -18.56
C VAL A 343 -32.20 36.61 -18.94
N ILE A 344 -33.17 36.21 -18.12
CA ILE A 344 -34.16 35.19 -18.47
C ILE A 344 -35.20 35.87 -19.38
N LEU A 345 -35.07 35.68 -20.69
CA LEU A 345 -36.00 36.21 -21.68
C LEU A 345 -36.88 35.06 -22.18
N ASN A 346 -38.19 35.11 -21.90
CA ASN A 346 -39.18 34.14 -22.39
C ASN A 346 -38.88 32.66 -22.05
N GLY A 347 -38.23 32.40 -20.91
CA GLY A 347 -37.85 31.05 -20.48
C GLY A 347 -36.56 30.51 -21.09
N ASP A 348 -35.89 31.28 -21.95
CA ASP A 348 -34.56 30.99 -22.45
C ASP A 348 -33.52 31.71 -21.58
N VAL A 349 -32.54 30.97 -21.07
CA VAL A 349 -31.46 31.51 -20.25
C VAL A 349 -30.31 31.85 -21.18
N ARG A 350 -30.21 33.11 -21.61
CA ARG A 350 -29.07 33.56 -22.44
C ARG A 350 -27.92 33.99 -21.55
N CYS A 351 -26.96 33.08 -21.36
CA CYS A 351 -25.68 33.41 -20.74
C CYS A 351 -24.75 34.06 -21.77
N LYS A 352 -24.70 35.39 -21.83
CA LYS A 352 -23.68 36.09 -22.61
C LYS A 352 -22.42 36.22 -21.75
N ASN A 353 -21.42 35.37 -21.99
CA ASN A 353 -20.13 35.52 -21.34
C ASN A 353 -19.39 36.71 -21.96
N PRO A 354 -19.06 37.77 -21.20
CA PRO A 354 -18.24 38.85 -21.73
C PRO A 354 -16.86 38.34 -22.16
N ASN A 355 -16.29 38.90 -23.23
CA ASN A 355 -14.97 38.50 -23.74
C ASN A 355 -13.88 38.56 -22.66
N THR A 356 -14.02 39.47 -21.70
CA THR A 356 -13.13 39.59 -20.54
C THR A 356 -13.20 38.37 -19.62
N GLN A 357 -14.39 37.83 -19.35
CA GLN A 357 -14.53 36.58 -18.60
C GLN A 357 -13.89 35.40 -19.33
N VAL A 358 -14.13 35.30 -20.63
CA VAL A 358 -13.53 34.23 -21.44
C VAL A 358 -12.01 34.34 -21.40
N ALA A 359 -11.45 35.53 -21.62
CA ALA A 359 -10.02 35.78 -21.55
C ALA A 359 -9.44 35.41 -20.18
N LEU A 360 -10.09 35.82 -19.09
CA LEU A 360 -9.62 35.57 -17.73
C LEU A 360 -9.70 34.08 -17.36
N SER A 361 -10.72 33.39 -17.88
CA SER A 361 -10.85 31.93 -17.76
C SER A 361 -9.75 31.19 -18.53
N VAL A 362 -9.43 31.64 -19.76
CA VAL A 362 -8.33 31.10 -20.57
C VAL A 362 -6.98 31.30 -19.86
N VAL A 363 -6.72 32.49 -19.30
CA VAL A 363 -5.48 32.77 -18.55
C VAL A 363 -5.36 31.86 -17.33
N MET A 364 -6.42 31.75 -16.52
CA MET A 364 -6.46 30.89 -15.33
C MET A 364 -6.24 29.40 -15.67
N MET A 365 -6.86 28.93 -16.76
CA MET A 365 -6.70 27.55 -17.22
C MET A 365 -5.30 27.30 -17.78
N SER A 366 -4.74 28.23 -18.56
CA SER A 366 -3.37 28.15 -19.07
C SER A 366 -2.37 28.00 -17.92
N TRP A 367 -2.57 28.76 -16.84
CA TRP A 367 -1.77 28.63 -15.63
C TRP A 367 -1.95 27.27 -14.94
N SER A 368 -3.17 26.73 -14.94
CA SER A 368 -3.42 25.38 -14.43
C SER A 368 -2.70 24.30 -15.24
N PHE A 369 -2.62 24.43 -16.56
CA PHE A 369 -1.83 23.51 -17.41
C PHE A 369 -0.33 23.65 -17.20
N LEU A 370 0.19 24.85 -16.95
CA LEU A 370 1.58 25.03 -16.53
C LEU A 370 1.88 24.26 -15.24
N TYR A 371 0.96 24.31 -14.27
CA TYR A 371 1.06 23.52 -13.04
C TYR A 371 1.02 22.03 -13.28
N PHE A 372 0.10 21.53 -14.11
CA PHE A 372 0.06 20.12 -14.48
C PHE A 372 1.31 19.67 -15.22
N GLY A 373 1.84 20.51 -16.11
CA GLY A 373 3.10 20.26 -16.80
C GLY A 373 4.28 20.15 -15.83
N LEU A 374 4.39 21.08 -14.88
CA LEU A 374 5.42 21.03 -13.83
C LEU A 374 5.26 19.79 -12.94
N TYR A 375 4.03 19.46 -12.58
CA TYR A 375 3.75 18.29 -11.75
C TYR A 375 4.08 16.98 -12.48
N LEU A 376 3.67 16.86 -13.74
CA LEU A 376 4.00 15.73 -14.61
C LEU A 376 5.51 15.61 -14.80
N PHE A 377 6.22 16.74 -14.99
CA PHE A 377 7.68 16.76 -15.07
C PHE A 377 8.33 16.15 -13.81
N TYR A 378 7.90 16.53 -12.61
CA TYR A 378 8.41 15.95 -11.37
C TYR A 378 8.07 14.46 -11.22
N LEU A 379 6.87 14.04 -11.62
CA LEU A 379 6.50 12.63 -11.61
C LEU A 379 7.35 11.82 -12.59
N LEU A 380 7.57 12.32 -13.81
CA LEU A 380 8.40 11.64 -14.80
C LEU A 380 9.87 11.56 -14.38
N ASP A 381 10.41 12.62 -13.77
CA ASP A 381 11.76 12.60 -13.17
C ASP A 381 11.85 11.53 -12.06
N ALA A 382 10.83 11.44 -11.19
CA ALA A 382 10.76 10.41 -10.15
C ALA A 382 10.65 8.99 -10.75
N VAL A 383 9.84 8.77 -11.79
CA VAL A 383 9.79 7.49 -12.54
C VAL A 383 11.17 7.13 -13.07
N SER A 384 11.83 8.08 -13.74
CA SER A 384 13.13 7.85 -14.38
C SER A 384 14.17 7.41 -13.36
N LYS A 385 14.17 8.03 -12.17
CA LYS A 385 15.07 7.67 -11.06
C LYS A 385 14.69 6.35 -10.39
N LEU A 386 13.40 6.05 -10.24
CA LEU A 386 12.97 4.78 -9.67
C LEU A 386 13.31 3.58 -10.56
N LYS A 387 13.38 3.78 -11.89
CA LYS A 387 13.81 2.74 -12.84
C LYS A 387 15.27 2.32 -12.64
N THR A 388 16.13 3.17 -12.11
CA THR A 388 17.54 2.85 -11.86
C THR A 388 17.77 2.15 -10.51
N LEU A 389 16.73 2.03 -9.68
CA LEU A 389 16.83 1.48 -8.33
C LEU A 389 16.19 0.09 -8.25
N PRO A 390 16.65 -0.80 -7.36
CA PRO A 390 16.06 -2.11 -7.15
C PRO A 390 14.57 -2.00 -6.82
N ARG A 391 13.71 -2.65 -7.62
CA ARG A 391 12.25 -2.53 -7.49
C ARG A 391 11.73 -3.03 -6.14
N GLN A 392 12.40 -4.03 -5.54
CA GLN A 392 11.96 -4.65 -4.28
C GLN A 392 11.97 -3.66 -3.11
N ASP A 393 12.94 -2.75 -3.06
CA ASP A 393 13.08 -1.78 -1.97
C ASP A 393 12.10 -0.60 -2.09
N HIS A 394 11.50 -0.41 -3.27
CA HIS A 394 10.70 0.77 -3.60
C HIS A 394 9.30 0.42 -4.12
N LYS A 395 8.77 -0.77 -3.80
CA LYS A 395 7.42 -1.22 -4.19
C LYS A 395 6.34 -0.17 -3.86
N MET A 396 6.33 0.36 -2.63
CA MET A 396 5.34 1.35 -2.19
C MET A 396 5.45 2.70 -2.92
N VAL A 397 6.68 3.15 -3.22
CA VAL A 397 6.88 4.41 -3.95
C VAL A 397 6.44 4.26 -5.40
N ASN A 398 6.74 3.11 -6.03
CA ASN A 398 6.28 2.79 -7.38
C ASN A 398 4.76 2.71 -7.47
N LEU A 399 4.11 2.03 -6.52
CA LEU A 399 2.65 2.02 -6.44
C LEU A 399 2.12 3.43 -6.25
N SER A 400 2.78 4.22 -5.40
CA SER A 400 2.33 5.56 -5.08
C SER A 400 2.32 6.48 -6.29
N LEU A 401 3.41 6.42 -7.04
CA LEU A 401 3.61 7.22 -8.22
C LEU A 401 2.64 6.86 -9.34
N ARG A 402 2.29 5.57 -9.52
CA ARG A 402 1.37 5.12 -10.56
C ARG A 402 -0.03 5.69 -10.40
N VAL A 403 -0.61 5.55 -9.22
CA VAL A 403 -1.94 6.11 -8.95
C VAL A 403 -1.92 7.63 -9.12
N ARG A 404 -0.87 8.31 -8.67
CA ARG A 404 -0.74 9.76 -8.89
C ARG A 404 -0.68 10.14 -10.36
N LEU A 405 0.08 9.40 -11.16
CA LEU A 405 0.16 9.62 -12.61
C LEU A 405 -1.22 9.44 -13.25
N LEU A 406 -1.98 8.43 -12.82
CA LEU A 406 -3.33 8.19 -13.29
C LEU A 406 -4.27 9.34 -12.94
N VAL A 407 -4.28 9.77 -11.68
CA VAL A 407 -5.05 10.94 -11.23
C VAL A 407 -4.68 12.15 -12.09
N VAL A 408 -3.40 12.49 -12.25
CA VAL A 408 -2.98 13.63 -13.10
C VAL A 408 -3.45 13.51 -14.54
N ALA A 409 -3.30 12.33 -15.13
CA ALA A 409 -3.74 12.07 -16.50
C ALA A 409 -5.25 12.29 -16.63
N PHE A 410 -6.03 11.81 -15.65
CA PHE A 410 -7.47 12.02 -15.60
C PHE A 410 -7.82 13.51 -15.54
N TYR A 411 -7.14 14.31 -14.70
CA TYR A 411 -7.40 15.75 -14.60
C TYR A 411 -7.05 16.49 -15.88
N THR A 412 -5.89 16.15 -16.45
CA THR A 412 -5.39 16.72 -17.70
C THR A 412 -6.36 16.45 -18.85
N LEU A 413 -7.08 15.33 -18.81
CA LEU A 413 -8.08 14.97 -19.81
C LEU A 413 -9.45 15.59 -19.53
N VAL A 414 -9.94 15.54 -18.28
CA VAL A 414 -11.27 16.03 -17.89
C VAL A 414 -11.41 17.54 -18.07
N ILE A 415 -10.39 18.32 -17.67
CA ILE A 415 -10.47 19.78 -17.68
C ILE A 415 -10.69 20.30 -19.11
N PRO A 416 -9.85 19.99 -20.12
CA PRO A 416 -10.10 20.45 -21.48
C PRO A 416 -11.44 20.01 -22.07
N LEU A 417 -11.82 18.74 -21.85
CA LEU A 417 -13.04 18.17 -22.42
C LEU A 417 -14.30 18.86 -21.85
N LEU A 418 -14.33 19.06 -20.54
CA LEU A 418 -15.49 19.66 -19.87
C LEU A 418 -15.47 21.19 -19.84
N TRP A 419 -14.34 21.84 -20.09
CA TRP A 419 -14.26 23.31 -20.15
C TRP A 419 -14.22 23.88 -21.56
N TYR A 420 -13.24 23.48 -22.38
CA TYR A 420 -12.97 24.18 -23.65
C TYR A 420 -13.92 23.82 -24.77
N VAL A 421 -14.43 22.59 -24.78
CA VAL A 421 -15.45 22.21 -25.76
C VAL A 421 -16.66 23.10 -25.53
N ARG A 422 -17.05 23.95 -26.49
CA ARG A 422 -18.23 24.85 -26.35
C ARG A 422 -18.18 25.72 -25.09
N ILE A 423 -17.10 26.49 -24.94
CA ILE A 423 -16.91 27.42 -23.80
C ILE A 423 -18.09 28.39 -23.58
N ASN A 424 -18.82 28.73 -24.65
CA ASN A 424 -19.98 29.62 -24.61
C ASN A 424 -21.31 28.92 -24.25
N SER A 425 -21.31 27.63 -23.92
CA SER A 425 -22.53 26.94 -23.49
C SER A 425 -22.83 27.17 -22.01
N CYS A 426 -24.11 27.31 -21.66
CA CYS A 426 -24.58 27.37 -20.27
C CYS A 426 -24.08 26.17 -19.45
N ARG A 427 -23.90 25.01 -20.09
CA ARG A 427 -23.40 23.79 -19.44
C ARG A 427 -21.93 23.88 -19.03
N SER A 428 -21.06 24.41 -19.87
CA SER A 428 -19.65 24.71 -19.50
C SER A 428 -19.58 25.67 -18.32
N TYR A 429 -20.48 26.64 -18.31
CA TYR A 429 -20.62 27.56 -17.18
C TYR A 429 -21.04 26.80 -15.91
N MET A 430 -22.09 25.98 -15.96
CA MET A 430 -22.55 25.20 -14.81
C MET A 430 -21.45 24.32 -14.21
N TYR A 431 -20.65 23.63 -15.03
CA TYR A 431 -19.53 22.82 -14.53
C TYR A 431 -18.48 23.62 -13.77
N THR A 432 -18.25 24.87 -14.18
CA THR A 432 -17.31 25.77 -13.50
C THR A 432 -17.76 26.04 -12.06
N TRP A 433 -19.06 26.27 -11.86
CA TRP A 433 -19.61 26.79 -10.60
C TRP A 433 -20.23 25.75 -9.69
N TYR A 434 -20.80 24.69 -10.24
CA TYR A 434 -21.35 23.56 -9.49
C TYR A 434 -20.32 22.45 -9.30
N GLY A 435 -19.23 22.49 -10.06
CA GLY A 435 -18.14 21.53 -9.97
C GLY A 435 -18.30 20.33 -10.89
N LEU A 436 -17.26 19.51 -10.90
CA LEU A 436 -17.13 18.34 -11.75
C LEU A 436 -17.20 17.08 -10.90
N LEU A 437 -18.34 16.39 -10.93
CA LEU A 437 -18.51 15.14 -10.18
C LEU A 437 -17.41 14.11 -10.46
N PRO A 438 -16.98 13.86 -11.71
CA PRO A 438 -15.91 12.90 -11.97
C PRO A 438 -14.61 13.22 -11.23
N LEU A 439 -14.26 14.50 -11.11
CA LEU A 439 -13.07 14.91 -10.34
C LEU A 439 -13.26 14.67 -8.84
N GLN A 440 -14.45 14.93 -8.30
CA GLN A 440 -14.72 14.69 -6.88
C GLN A 440 -14.62 13.21 -6.52
N VAL A 441 -15.09 12.32 -7.39
CA VAL A 441 -15.01 10.86 -7.20
C VAL A 441 -13.56 10.39 -7.22
N VAL A 442 -12.80 10.75 -8.26
CA VAL A 442 -11.39 10.32 -8.40
C VAL A 442 -10.52 10.85 -7.27
N GLU A 443 -10.66 12.12 -6.90
CA GLU A 443 -9.86 12.69 -5.80
C GLU A 443 -10.20 12.08 -4.46
N THR A 444 -11.48 11.84 -4.20
CA THR A 444 -11.89 11.19 -2.96
C THR A 444 -11.31 9.79 -2.88
N ALA A 445 -11.39 9.01 -3.96
CA ALA A 445 -10.81 7.67 -4.03
C ALA A 445 -9.28 7.71 -3.84
N ALA A 446 -8.59 8.67 -4.46
CA ALA A 446 -7.16 8.86 -4.31
C ALA A 446 -6.77 9.22 -2.87
N ALA A 447 -7.41 10.23 -2.27
CA ALA A 447 -7.13 10.67 -0.90
C ALA A 447 -7.40 9.57 0.13
N VAL A 448 -8.49 8.81 -0.02
CA VAL A 448 -8.81 7.65 0.84
C VAL A 448 -7.75 6.55 0.67
N THR A 449 -7.39 6.22 -0.56
CA THR A 449 -6.37 5.21 -0.88
C THR A 449 -5.02 5.58 -0.30
N TRP A 450 -4.59 6.84 -0.42
CA TRP A 450 -3.32 7.32 0.16
C TRP A 450 -3.32 7.27 1.67
N SER A 451 -4.43 7.65 2.26
CA SER A 451 -4.59 7.61 3.71
C SER A 451 -4.52 6.17 4.21
N PHE A 452 -5.10 5.22 3.48
CA PHE A 452 -4.99 3.81 3.80
C PHE A 452 -3.56 3.28 3.68
N PHE A 453 -2.84 3.61 2.60
CA PHE A 453 -1.45 3.16 2.42
C PHE A 453 -0.47 3.77 3.43
N ALA A 454 -0.75 4.97 3.92
CA ALA A 454 0.08 5.62 4.93
C ALA A 454 -0.35 5.35 6.36
N MET A 455 -1.57 4.82 6.55
CA MET A 455 -2.01 4.38 7.87
C MET A 455 -1.08 3.23 8.31
N PRO A 456 -0.53 3.31 9.54
CA PRO A 456 0.18 2.16 10.08
C PRO A 456 -0.78 0.97 10.13
N SER A 457 -0.33 -0.18 9.62
CA SER A 457 -1.03 -1.45 9.81
C SER A 457 -1.33 -1.61 11.29
N SER A 458 -2.63 -1.64 11.66
CA SER A 458 -3.05 -1.59 13.07
C SER A 458 -2.75 -2.86 13.87
N HIS A 459 -2.11 -3.86 13.25
CA HIS A 459 -1.80 -5.15 13.86
C HIS A 459 -0.39 -5.67 13.60
N MET A 460 0.42 -4.98 12.80
CA MET A 460 1.85 -5.29 12.72
C MET A 460 2.56 -4.48 13.80
N ASP A 461 2.42 -5.02 15.01
CA ASP A 461 2.98 -4.66 16.31
C ASP A 461 4.20 -3.73 16.27
N ASP A 462 4.27 -2.85 17.26
CA ASP A 462 5.52 -2.19 17.66
C ASP A 462 6.67 -3.21 17.85
N ASP A 463 6.33 -4.48 18.06
CA ASP A 463 7.23 -5.63 18.15
C ASP A 463 7.64 -6.24 16.80
N THR A 464 7.08 -5.85 15.65
CA THR A 464 7.47 -6.41 14.34
C THR A 464 8.94 -6.17 14.00
N PRO A 465 9.53 -4.98 14.19
CA PRO A 465 10.97 -4.81 14.01
C PRO A 465 11.78 -5.61 15.03
N ALA A 466 11.32 -5.70 16.29
CA ALA A 466 11.99 -6.52 17.31
C ALA A 466 11.91 -8.01 16.96
N LEU A 467 10.77 -8.48 16.47
CA LEU A 467 10.53 -9.83 15.99
C LEU A 467 11.39 -10.10 14.76
N GLN A 468 11.49 -9.18 13.80
CA GLN A 468 12.37 -9.33 12.65
C GLN A 468 13.83 -9.46 13.07
N VAL A 469 14.29 -8.67 14.03
CA VAL A 469 15.63 -8.80 14.60
C VAL A 469 15.80 -10.17 15.28
N CYS A 470 14.84 -10.60 16.10
CA CYS A 470 14.86 -11.91 16.76
C CYS A 470 14.79 -13.09 15.77
N LEU A 471 14.08 -12.94 14.65
CA LEU A 471 13.99 -13.95 13.59
C LEU A 471 15.24 -13.95 12.70
N GLN A 472 15.95 -12.83 12.61
CA GLN A 472 17.25 -12.72 11.93
C GLN A 472 18.40 -13.27 12.76
N GLU A 473 18.20 -13.55 14.05
CA GLU A 473 19.20 -14.27 14.83
C GLU A 473 19.39 -15.69 14.30
N PHE A 474 20.65 -16.04 14.03
CA PHE A 474 21.04 -17.38 13.60
C PHE A 474 22.11 -17.97 14.51
N ALA A 475 22.18 -19.30 14.57
CA ALA A 475 23.23 -20.04 15.26
C ALA A 475 24.42 -20.26 14.32
N TRP A 476 25.65 -20.13 14.83
CA TRP A 476 26.83 -20.46 14.04
C TRP A 476 27.03 -21.98 14.01
N THR A 477 26.85 -22.64 15.16
CA THR A 477 26.99 -24.08 15.33
C THR A 477 25.68 -24.75 15.78
N GLU A 478 25.55 -26.07 15.59
CA GLU A 478 24.40 -26.83 16.10
C GLU A 478 24.32 -26.79 17.63
N ASP A 479 25.46 -26.83 18.33
CA ASP A 479 25.52 -26.80 19.79
C ASP A 479 25.02 -25.47 20.37
N GLU A 480 25.28 -24.35 19.70
CA GLU A 480 24.79 -23.03 20.12
C GLU A 480 23.27 -22.85 19.90
N LYS A 481 22.67 -23.65 19.02
CA LYS A 481 21.29 -23.45 18.56
C LYS A 481 20.29 -23.48 19.71
N ALA A 482 20.41 -24.45 20.62
CA ALA A 482 19.49 -24.58 21.75
C ALA A 482 19.56 -23.36 22.68
N ALA A 483 20.78 -22.93 23.03
CA ALA A 483 21.00 -21.77 23.89
C ALA A 483 20.53 -20.45 23.24
N LYS A 484 20.68 -20.30 21.92
CA LYS A 484 20.16 -19.13 21.19
C LYS A 484 18.64 -19.14 21.10
N ILE A 485 18.00 -20.29 20.87
CA ILE A 485 16.54 -20.40 20.91
C ILE A 485 16.02 -20.03 22.31
N GLU A 486 16.66 -20.52 23.37
CA GLU A 486 16.29 -20.17 24.74
C GLU A 486 16.46 -18.67 25.00
N ARG A 487 17.60 -18.08 24.62
CA ARG A 487 17.84 -16.64 24.71
C ARG A 487 16.78 -15.83 23.95
N ARG A 488 16.46 -16.22 22.71
CA ARG A 488 15.42 -15.59 21.89
C ARG A 488 14.05 -15.67 22.56
N ASN A 489 13.72 -16.80 23.18
CA ASN A 489 12.46 -16.99 23.89
C ASN A 489 12.38 -16.17 25.18
N ARG A 490 13.52 -15.94 25.85
CA ARG A 490 13.61 -15.15 27.07
C ARG A 490 13.58 -13.65 26.80
N ASP A 491 14.33 -13.20 25.80
CA ASP A 491 14.59 -11.79 25.52
C ASP A 491 13.64 -11.22 24.45
N GLY A 492 12.95 -12.07 23.70
CA GLY A 492 11.97 -11.69 22.67
C GLY A 492 10.62 -11.22 23.23
N PRO A 493 9.75 -10.64 22.38
CA PRO A 493 8.43 -10.16 22.78
C PRO A 493 7.56 -11.30 23.36
N LYS A 494 7.02 -11.06 24.56
CA LYS A 494 6.19 -12.02 25.31
C LYS A 494 4.86 -12.27 24.59
N GLY A 495 4.40 -13.53 24.57
CA GLY A 495 3.06 -13.90 24.07
C GLY A 495 3.02 -14.45 22.64
N ARG A 496 4.13 -14.42 21.89
CA ARG A 496 4.27 -15.11 20.60
C ARG A 496 5.00 -16.44 20.77
N GLN A 497 4.64 -17.42 19.95
CA GLN A 497 5.28 -18.76 19.93
C GLN A 497 6.65 -18.73 19.22
N LEU A 498 7.52 -17.78 19.60
CA LEU A 498 8.91 -17.67 19.12
C LEU A 498 9.71 -18.98 19.28
N ALA A 499 9.33 -19.80 20.26
CA ALA A 499 9.92 -21.11 20.50
C ALA A 499 9.66 -22.11 19.36
N LYS A 500 8.55 -21.93 18.61
CA LYS A 500 8.18 -22.81 17.50
C LYS A 500 8.81 -22.38 16.18
N GLU A 501 9.20 -21.12 16.05
CA GLU A 501 9.84 -20.62 14.83
C GLU A 501 11.22 -21.28 14.64
N PRO A 502 11.54 -21.80 13.44
CA PRO A 502 12.84 -22.39 13.20
C PRO A 502 13.96 -21.35 13.37
N MET A 503 15.15 -21.82 13.76
CA MET A 503 16.36 -21.00 13.80
C MET A 503 17.33 -21.50 12.74
N PHE A 504 17.77 -20.59 11.87
CA PHE A 504 18.82 -20.87 10.90
C PHE A 504 20.12 -21.21 11.64
N CYS A 505 20.80 -22.27 11.20
CA CYS A 505 22.09 -22.68 11.73
C CYS A 505 23.09 -22.76 10.58
N PHE A 506 24.17 -21.99 10.66
CA PHE A 506 25.16 -21.88 9.59
C PHE A 506 25.92 -23.19 9.38
N GLU A 507 26.40 -23.83 10.46
CA GLU A 507 27.04 -25.16 10.39
C GLU A 507 26.13 -26.20 9.73
N PHE A 508 24.86 -26.27 10.14
CA PHE A 508 23.90 -27.20 9.54
C PHE A 508 23.74 -26.94 8.03
N ALA A 509 23.68 -25.67 7.62
CA ALA A 509 23.59 -25.29 6.21
C ALA A 509 24.86 -25.69 5.42
N MET A 510 26.04 -25.52 6.00
CA MET A 510 27.30 -25.97 5.39
C MET A 510 27.39 -27.49 5.28
N ASN A 511 26.92 -28.22 6.29
CA ASN A 511 26.85 -29.68 6.28
C ASN A 511 25.87 -30.18 5.20
N MET A 512 24.72 -29.51 5.05
CA MET A 512 23.77 -29.76 3.97
C MET A 512 24.37 -29.48 2.59
N LEU A 513 25.14 -28.39 2.44
CA LEU A 513 25.84 -28.04 1.20
C LEU A 513 26.93 -29.08 0.84
N TYR A 514 27.64 -29.60 1.85
CA TYR A 514 28.59 -30.69 1.65
C TYR A 514 27.88 -31.91 1.04
N TRP A 515 26.74 -32.30 1.61
CA TRP A 515 25.95 -33.44 1.14
C TRP A 515 25.32 -33.22 -0.24
N SER A 516 24.80 -32.03 -0.50
CA SER A 516 24.24 -31.69 -1.82
C SER A 516 25.32 -31.65 -2.91
N THR A 517 26.59 -31.40 -2.55
CA THR A 517 27.72 -31.49 -3.49
C THR A 517 28.22 -32.93 -3.62
N LEU A 518 28.24 -33.68 -2.51
CA LEU A 518 28.70 -35.06 -2.47
C LEU A 518 27.90 -35.97 -3.43
N VAL A 519 26.58 -35.80 -3.52
CA VAL A 519 25.74 -36.63 -4.42
C VAL A 519 26.15 -36.51 -5.89
N TYR A 520 26.71 -35.37 -6.33
CA TYR A 520 27.22 -35.24 -7.70
C TYR A 520 28.45 -36.13 -7.91
N ASN A 521 29.40 -36.13 -6.99
CA ASN A 521 30.70 -36.80 -7.19
C ASN A 521 30.69 -38.29 -6.81
N TYR A 522 29.85 -38.68 -5.84
CA TYR A 522 29.89 -40.02 -5.25
C TYR A 522 29.56 -41.11 -6.28
N GLY A 523 30.48 -42.06 -6.50
CA GLY A 523 30.33 -43.11 -7.51
C GLY A 523 30.71 -42.73 -8.95
N GLU A 524 31.10 -41.47 -9.21
CA GLU A 524 31.61 -41.02 -10.52
C GLU A 524 33.13 -40.83 -10.50
N VAL A 525 33.61 -39.89 -9.68
CA VAL A 525 35.05 -39.55 -9.55
C VAL A 525 35.31 -39.07 -8.12
N GLU A 526 36.30 -39.66 -7.44
CA GLU A 526 36.74 -39.19 -6.13
C GLU A 526 37.42 -37.82 -6.25
N ARG A 527 36.66 -36.74 -6.01
CA ARG A 527 37.16 -35.37 -6.00
C ARG A 527 36.90 -34.71 -4.65
N GLY A 528 37.85 -34.84 -3.73
CA GLY A 528 37.98 -34.04 -2.50
C GLY A 528 36.90 -34.24 -1.41
N LEU A 529 35.68 -34.60 -1.78
CA LEU A 529 34.59 -34.91 -0.87
C LEU A 529 34.45 -36.42 -0.74
N THR A 530 34.58 -36.94 0.47
CA THR A 530 34.41 -38.36 0.78
C THR A 530 33.10 -38.61 1.52
N LEU A 531 32.53 -39.79 1.30
CA LEU A 531 31.32 -40.22 2.01
C LEU A 531 31.57 -40.29 3.53
N ASP A 532 32.72 -40.80 3.96
CA ASP A 532 33.07 -40.91 5.38
C ASP A 532 32.99 -39.58 6.14
N VAL A 533 33.45 -38.49 5.52
CA VAL A 533 33.35 -37.15 6.10
C VAL A 533 31.87 -36.74 6.18
N GLY A 534 31.10 -36.93 5.11
CA GLY A 534 29.66 -36.63 5.09
C GLY A 534 28.88 -37.42 6.15
N MET A 535 29.17 -38.70 6.32
CA MET A 535 28.57 -39.56 7.33
C MET A 535 28.90 -39.07 8.74
N LYS A 536 30.14 -38.66 9.00
CA LYS A 536 30.57 -38.10 10.30
C LYS A 536 29.86 -36.79 10.65
N LEU A 537 29.67 -35.89 9.68
CA LEU A 537 29.03 -34.58 9.91
C LEU A 537 27.62 -34.71 10.51
N PHE A 538 26.86 -35.73 10.10
CA PHE A 538 25.51 -35.99 10.62
C PHE A 538 25.41 -37.22 11.52
N ARG A 539 26.55 -37.84 11.87
CA ARG A 539 26.63 -39.09 12.66
C ARG A 539 25.75 -40.20 12.09
N MET A 540 25.78 -40.35 10.77
CA MET A 540 25.03 -41.38 10.06
C MET A 540 25.75 -42.72 10.14
N GLU A 541 25.00 -43.81 10.18
CA GLU A 541 25.53 -45.18 10.32
C GLU A 541 25.44 -45.94 9.00
N HIS A 542 24.41 -45.64 8.20
CA HIS A 542 24.13 -46.31 6.93
C HIS A 542 23.94 -45.29 5.81
N SER A 543 24.33 -45.69 4.59
CA SER A 543 24.10 -44.90 3.39
C SER A 543 23.86 -45.80 2.18
N GLU A 544 23.01 -45.34 1.28
CA GLU A 544 22.70 -46.01 0.03
C GLU A 544 22.61 -44.99 -1.12
N LEU A 545 23.21 -45.33 -2.25
CA LEU A 545 23.16 -44.53 -3.47
C LEU A 545 22.19 -45.20 -4.45
N PHE A 546 21.11 -44.50 -4.77
CA PHE A 546 20.22 -44.85 -5.86
C PHE A 546 20.63 -44.02 -7.09
N TRP A 547 21.08 -44.69 -8.15
CA TRP A 547 21.51 -44.01 -9.37
C TRP A 547 20.95 -44.69 -10.61
N GLU A 548 20.00 -44.01 -11.25
CA GLU A 548 19.44 -44.41 -12.53
C GLU A 548 20.20 -43.71 -13.65
N LYS A 549 21.23 -44.38 -14.19
CA LYS A 549 22.11 -43.81 -15.22
C LYS A 549 21.38 -43.40 -16.50
N ALA A 550 20.27 -44.07 -16.84
CA ALA A 550 19.51 -43.78 -18.04
C ALA A 550 18.82 -42.41 -18.00
N LEU A 551 18.37 -41.98 -16.80
CA LEU A 551 17.70 -40.70 -16.58
C LEU A 551 18.64 -39.64 -15.98
N ASP A 552 19.89 -40.02 -15.68
CA ASP A 552 20.84 -39.22 -14.88
C ASP A 552 20.24 -38.74 -13.55
N THR A 553 19.33 -39.54 -12.98
CA THR A 553 18.70 -39.27 -11.69
C THR A 553 19.49 -39.96 -10.60
N LYS A 554 19.92 -39.17 -9.62
CA LYS A 554 20.81 -39.65 -8.56
C LYS A 554 20.34 -39.15 -7.20
N LEU A 555 20.23 -40.09 -6.28
CA LEU A 555 19.76 -39.88 -4.93
C LEU A 555 20.73 -40.56 -3.99
N LEU A 556 21.31 -39.79 -3.07
CA LEU A 556 22.11 -40.33 -1.98
C LEU A 556 21.32 -40.20 -0.69
N MET A 557 21.06 -41.34 -0.06
CA MET A 557 20.33 -41.45 1.19
C MET A 557 21.27 -41.91 2.30
N ALA A 558 21.18 -41.30 3.47
CA ALA A 558 21.89 -41.73 4.67
C ALA A 558 20.97 -41.69 5.89
N TRP A 559 21.17 -42.61 6.82
CA TRP A 559 20.33 -42.69 8.01
C TRP A 559 21.05 -43.27 9.23
N ASN A 560 20.46 -42.98 10.38
CA ASN A 560 20.69 -43.66 11.65
C ASN A 560 19.32 -43.83 12.36
N ASN A 561 19.32 -44.24 13.63
CA ASN A 561 18.08 -44.44 14.39
C ASN A 561 17.25 -43.17 14.63
N SER A 562 17.82 -41.98 14.45
CA SER A 562 17.21 -40.69 14.82
C SER A 562 16.97 -39.74 13.65
N ARG A 563 17.71 -39.90 12.54
CA ARG A 563 17.73 -38.96 11.42
C ARG A 563 17.82 -39.71 10.10
N LYS A 564 17.16 -39.16 9.09
CA LYS A 564 17.26 -39.55 7.68
C LYS A 564 17.67 -38.32 6.89
N LEU A 565 18.68 -38.46 6.05
CA LEU A 565 19.18 -37.42 5.17
C LEU A 565 19.07 -37.91 3.74
N ILE A 566 18.48 -37.07 2.89
CA ILE A 566 18.17 -37.39 1.51
C ILE A 566 18.69 -36.24 0.67
N ALA A 567 19.63 -36.53 -0.23
CA ALA A 567 20.20 -35.55 -1.15
C ALA A 567 19.91 -35.98 -2.59
N PHE A 568 19.20 -35.13 -3.32
CA PHE A 568 18.97 -35.29 -4.74
C PHE A 568 20.05 -34.53 -5.52
N ARG A 569 20.61 -35.17 -6.54
CA ARG A 569 21.41 -34.46 -7.54
C ARG A 569 20.47 -33.53 -8.29
N GLY A 570 20.81 -32.24 -8.32
CA GLY A 570 20.11 -31.29 -9.19
C GLY A 570 20.41 -31.56 -10.66
N THR A 571 19.67 -30.89 -11.54
CA THR A 571 19.82 -31.07 -12.99
C THR A 571 21.18 -30.58 -13.47
N ALA A 572 22.05 -31.53 -13.85
CA ALA A 572 23.36 -31.22 -14.43
C ALA A 572 23.29 -30.94 -15.94
N SER A 573 22.14 -31.19 -16.58
CA SER A 573 21.94 -31.06 -18.02
C SER A 573 20.67 -30.26 -18.36
N LEU A 574 20.74 -29.51 -19.47
CA LEU A 574 19.59 -28.82 -20.05
C LEU A 574 18.46 -29.80 -20.41
N ALA A 575 18.80 -31.04 -20.79
CA ALA A 575 17.83 -32.07 -21.13
C ALA A 575 16.97 -32.48 -19.92
N ASN A 576 17.57 -32.63 -18.73
CA ASN A 576 16.82 -32.94 -17.52
C ASN A 576 16.01 -31.74 -17.05
N ALA A 577 16.55 -30.51 -17.17
CA ALA A 577 15.77 -29.31 -16.89
C ALA A 577 14.54 -29.19 -17.81
N LEU A 578 14.67 -29.56 -19.10
CA LEU A 578 13.55 -29.59 -20.03
C LEU A 578 12.55 -30.70 -19.72
N ALA A 579 13.00 -31.87 -19.24
CA ALA A 579 12.12 -32.94 -18.78
C ALA A 579 11.32 -32.54 -17.53
N ASP A 580 11.95 -31.86 -16.57
CA ASP A 580 11.28 -31.33 -15.37
C ASP A 580 10.24 -30.25 -15.71
N VAL A 581 10.54 -29.39 -16.69
CA VAL A 581 9.60 -28.36 -17.19
C VAL A 581 8.47 -28.96 -18.01
N GLN A 582 8.67 -30.14 -18.61
CA GLN A 582 7.65 -30.84 -19.38
C GLN A 582 6.59 -31.54 -18.53
N VAL A 583 6.72 -31.54 -17.20
CA VAL A 583 5.59 -31.90 -16.34
C VAL A 583 4.50 -30.86 -16.58
N PRO A 584 3.40 -31.20 -17.30
CA PRO A 584 2.33 -30.25 -17.52
C PRO A 584 1.82 -29.83 -16.14
N PRO A 585 1.43 -28.55 -15.95
CA PRO A 585 0.71 -28.20 -14.73
C PRO A 585 -0.41 -29.22 -14.57
N LEU A 586 -0.41 -29.94 -13.44
CA LEU A 586 -1.41 -30.94 -13.13
C LEU A 586 -2.77 -30.28 -13.36
N ASN A 587 -3.46 -30.68 -14.42
CA ASN A 587 -4.84 -30.26 -14.64
C ASN A 587 -5.61 -30.74 -13.40
N ASP A 588 -6.26 -29.82 -12.70
CA ASP A 588 -7.00 -30.07 -11.45
C ASP A 588 -8.05 -31.19 -11.58
N ASN A 589 -8.39 -31.60 -12.80
CA ASN A 589 -9.33 -32.68 -13.10
C ASN A 589 -8.81 -34.10 -12.82
N PHE A 590 -7.53 -34.31 -12.50
CA PHE A 590 -6.99 -35.67 -12.28
C PHE A 590 -7.21 -36.21 -10.85
N LEU A 591 -7.65 -35.38 -9.90
CA LEU A 591 -7.93 -35.78 -8.52
C LEU A 591 -9.38 -36.24 -8.27
N GLU A 592 -10.27 -36.15 -9.26
CA GLU A 592 -11.66 -36.69 -9.14
C GLU A 592 -11.79 -38.17 -9.58
N ALA A 593 -10.71 -38.81 -10.04
CA ALA A 593 -10.77 -40.15 -10.63
C ALA A 593 -10.00 -41.25 -9.86
N SER A 594 -9.56 -41.00 -8.62
CA SER A 594 -9.01 -42.01 -7.71
C SER A 594 -9.70 -41.95 -6.36
#